data_AF-A0A6B3FWQ0-F1
#
_entry.id   AF-A0A6B3FWQ0-F1
#
_cell.length_a   1.000
_cell.length_b   1.000
_cell.length_c   1.000
_cell.angle_alpha   90.00
_cell.angle_beta   90.00
_cell.angle_gamma   90.00
#
_symmetry.space_group_name_H-M   'P 1'
#
loop_
_entity.id
_entity.type
_entity.pdbx_description
1 polymer ?
#
loop_
_entity_poly.entity_id
_entity_poly.type
_entity_poly.pdbx_seq_one_letter_code
_entity_poly.pdbx_strand_id
1 'polypeptide(L)'
;SKGLEWDVVAVPGLVTGQFPSGQPRDAWTAQAKVLPHALRGDAATLPALDSFDAKGIKAFKEEMKEHQHTEELRLGYVTFTRPRSLLLGSGHWWGPSQKRTRGPSAFLEALYEHCAAGHGEIEAWADEPAEDEENPALAERDADLAWPLPLDTDALARRRAARDTVLAHLERMAVQGDEQAPAYAPGPGDVPAHEPWDDEPPLDEPPADEDWDWDALPTERPPGPPEAAPDTTREPAPRAEVAPDTASEPAPHTEPTPHIPAARHPQEDPAARHAPETTGPADRLTPEEARTLASWDRDLDSLAGELRRARATVREVVIPAALSATQLLRLAEDPDAFAQELARPMPRPPQPAARRGTRFHAWVESRYEELPLPMLGPDELPGGDESDAEIADERDLAELKEAFERTAYARRTPYRVETPFQITLAGRVIRGRIDAVYRTGDTYEIVDWKTTRHRTADPLQLAVYRLAWAELHELPLDAVTATFLYVRTGETVHPQRLPGRAELERILLEEPDPDGG
;
A
#
# COMPACT_ATOMS: atom_id res chain seq x y z
N SER A 1 -2.73 22.19 0.99
CA SER A 1 -2.73 22.00 -0.47
C SER A 1 -3.67 20.84 -0.79
N LYS A 2 -4.55 20.97 -1.80
CA LYS A 2 -5.58 19.96 -2.10
C LYS A 2 -5.23 19.19 -3.38
N GLY A 3 -4.52 18.07 -3.20
CA GLY A 3 -4.22 17.09 -4.24
C GLY A 3 -2.79 16.58 -4.14
N LEU A 4 -2.62 15.26 -4.19
CA LEU A 4 -1.33 14.63 -4.43
C LEU A 4 -0.90 15.00 -5.86
N GLU A 5 0.31 15.52 -6.04
CA GLU A 5 0.96 15.70 -7.34
C GLU A 5 1.96 14.56 -7.55
N TRP A 6 2.14 14.12 -8.79
CA TRP A 6 3.09 13.06 -9.15
C TRP A 6 4.12 13.58 -10.14
N ASP A 7 5.36 13.10 -10.08
CA ASP A 7 6.41 13.51 -11.01
C ASP A 7 6.06 13.14 -12.46
N VAL A 8 5.61 11.91 -12.65
CA VAL A 8 5.21 11.35 -13.95
C VAL A 8 3.81 10.78 -13.82
N VAL A 9 2.94 11.07 -14.78
CA VAL A 9 1.62 10.45 -14.92
C VAL A 9 1.55 9.78 -16.29
N ALA A 10 1.30 8.47 -16.31
CA ALA A 10 1.04 7.73 -17.54
C ALA A 10 -0.43 7.35 -17.63
N VAL A 11 -1.04 7.64 -18.78
CA VAL A 11 -2.46 7.45 -19.07
C VAL A 11 -2.60 6.55 -20.29
N PRO A 12 -2.48 5.22 -20.11
CA PRO A 12 -2.70 4.29 -21.20
C PRO A 12 -4.19 4.11 -21.49
N GLY A 13 -4.52 3.82 -22.75
CA GLY A 13 -5.89 3.46 -23.14
C GLY A 13 -6.83 4.66 -23.29
N LEU A 14 -6.31 5.81 -23.76
CA LEU A 14 -7.10 6.97 -24.18
C LEU A 14 -7.87 6.69 -25.49
N VAL A 15 -8.73 5.67 -25.47
CA VAL A 15 -9.50 5.19 -26.62
C VAL A 15 -10.99 5.44 -26.43
N THR A 16 -11.69 5.70 -27.53
CA THR A 16 -13.12 5.96 -27.49
C THR A 16 -13.88 4.77 -26.87
N GLY A 17 -14.77 5.10 -25.92
CA GLY A 17 -15.58 4.12 -25.19
C GLY A 17 -14.87 3.44 -24.01
N GLN A 18 -13.57 3.67 -23.80
CA GLN A 18 -12.86 3.25 -22.58
C GLN A 18 -12.62 4.44 -21.65
N PHE A 19 -11.95 5.49 -22.16
CA PHE A 19 -11.77 6.73 -21.42
C PHE A 19 -11.79 7.93 -22.39
N PRO A 20 -12.79 8.82 -22.30
CA PRO A 20 -13.88 8.81 -21.33
C PRO A 20 -14.86 7.65 -21.57
N SER A 21 -15.37 7.04 -20.50
CA SER A 21 -16.40 6.02 -20.60
C SER A 21 -17.76 6.65 -20.88
N GLY A 22 -18.42 6.18 -21.94
CA GLY A 22 -19.82 6.52 -22.22
C GLY A 22 -20.82 5.68 -21.44
N GLN A 23 -20.38 4.66 -20.70
CA GLN A 23 -21.28 3.81 -19.94
C GLN A 23 -21.72 4.51 -18.66
N PRO A 24 -23.03 4.78 -18.48
CA PRO A 24 -23.51 5.37 -17.25
C PRO A 24 -23.36 4.37 -16.11
N ARG A 25 -23.12 4.88 -14.90
CA ARG A 25 -23.17 4.09 -13.67
C ARG A 25 -24.50 3.34 -13.53
N ASP A 26 -24.42 2.22 -12.82
CA ASP A 26 -25.56 1.38 -12.44
C ASP A 26 -26.69 2.23 -11.82
N ALA A 27 -27.87 2.21 -12.44
CA ALA A 27 -29.01 2.97 -11.97
C ALA A 27 -29.75 2.24 -10.85
N TRP A 28 -29.94 2.91 -9.70
CA TRP A 28 -30.67 2.37 -8.54
C TRP A 28 -32.12 2.00 -8.85
N THR A 29 -32.73 2.62 -9.87
CA THR A 29 -34.08 2.28 -10.34
C THR A 29 -34.16 0.90 -11.04
N ALA A 30 -33.01 0.33 -11.43
CA ALA A 30 -32.93 -0.93 -12.17
C ALA A 30 -32.18 -2.03 -11.42
N GLN A 31 -31.35 -1.67 -10.43
CA GLN A 31 -30.47 -2.60 -9.74
C GLN A 31 -30.58 -2.45 -8.23
N ALA A 32 -31.05 -3.50 -7.55
CA ALA A 32 -31.29 -3.50 -6.11
C ALA A 32 -30.01 -3.31 -5.26
N LYS A 33 -28.83 -3.63 -5.81
CA LYS A 33 -27.53 -3.45 -5.14
C LYS A 33 -27.10 -1.98 -5.02
N VAL A 34 -27.75 -1.05 -5.72
CA VAL A 34 -27.38 0.37 -5.72
C VAL A 34 -28.33 1.16 -4.82
N LEU A 35 -27.75 1.88 -3.86
CA LEU A 35 -28.53 2.71 -2.95
C LEU A 35 -29.22 3.86 -3.71
N PRO A 36 -30.52 4.12 -3.47
CA PRO A 36 -31.21 5.28 -4.03
C PRO A 36 -30.47 6.58 -3.75
N HIS A 37 -30.34 7.45 -4.77
CA HIS A 37 -29.54 8.67 -4.66
C HIS A 37 -29.95 9.57 -3.49
N ALA A 38 -31.24 9.66 -3.20
CA ALA A 38 -31.77 10.46 -2.09
C ALA A 38 -31.30 10.00 -0.70
N LEU A 39 -30.81 8.76 -0.57
CA LEU A 39 -30.30 8.20 0.69
C LEU A 39 -28.78 8.29 0.80
N ARG A 40 -28.09 8.73 -0.25
CA ARG A 40 -26.63 8.88 -0.23
C ARG A 40 -26.22 10.22 0.36
N GLY A 41 -25.07 10.27 1.04
CA GLY A 41 -24.53 11.51 1.60
C GLY A 41 -24.17 12.58 0.55
N ASP A 42 -23.93 12.17 -0.70
CA ASP A 42 -23.60 13.03 -1.84
C ASP A 42 -24.82 13.38 -2.72
N ALA A 43 -26.05 13.14 -2.23
CA ALA A 43 -27.30 13.33 -2.97
C ALA A 43 -27.43 14.67 -3.70
N ALA A 44 -26.91 15.76 -3.12
CA ALA A 44 -26.96 17.10 -3.71
C ALA A 44 -26.18 17.25 -5.03
N THR A 45 -25.28 16.31 -5.35
CA THR A 45 -24.48 16.31 -6.58
C THR A 45 -24.96 15.29 -7.60
N LEU A 46 -25.94 14.46 -7.25
CA LEU A 46 -26.41 13.35 -8.07
C LEU A 46 -27.73 13.72 -8.79
N PRO A 47 -27.98 13.15 -9.97
CA PRO A 47 -29.26 13.29 -10.66
C PRO A 47 -30.44 12.86 -9.78
N ALA A 48 -31.53 13.62 -9.84
CA ALA A 48 -32.75 13.37 -9.08
C ALA A 48 -33.83 12.71 -9.97
N LEU A 49 -34.63 11.83 -9.37
CA LEU A 49 -35.80 11.28 -10.05
C LEU A 49 -37.06 12.01 -9.57
N ASP A 50 -37.56 12.94 -10.39
CA ASP A 50 -38.72 13.78 -10.03
C ASP A 50 -40.07 13.07 -10.18
N SER A 51 -40.18 12.12 -11.10
CA SER A 51 -41.42 11.36 -11.35
C SER A 51 -41.16 9.89 -11.67
N PHE A 52 -42.01 9.02 -11.14
CA PHE A 52 -41.94 7.56 -11.29
C PHE A 52 -42.71 7.04 -12.52
N ASP A 53 -42.95 7.89 -13.51
CA ASP A 53 -43.56 7.52 -14.78
C ASP A 53 -42.48 7.24 -15.86
N ALA A 54 -42.89 6.67 -16.99
CA ALA A 54 -41.95 6.33 -18.07
C ALA A 54 -41.16 7.54 -18.58
N LYS A 55 -41.76 8.74 -18.53
CA LYS A 55 -41.11 9.99 -18.92
C LYS A 55 -40.04 10.41 -17.91
N GLY A 56 -40.35 10.38 -16.61
CA GLY A 56 -39.41 10.70 -15.54
C GLY A 56 -38.22 9.75 -15.51
N ILE A 57 -38.45 8.45 -15.63
CA ILE A 57 -37.38 7.45 -15.71
C ILE A 57 -36.48 7.67 -16.94
N LYS A 58 -37.05 8.07 -18.08
CA LYS A 58 -36.26 8.41 -19.27
C LYS A 58 -35.43 9.67 -19.05
N ALA A 59 -36.01 10.73 -18.48
CA ALA A 59 -35.30 11.97 -18.17
C ALA A 59 -34.13 11.73 -17.20
N PHE A 60 -34.37 10.99 -16.12
CA PHE A 60 -33.35 10.59 -15.15
C PHE A 60 -32.20 9.81 -15.80
N LYS A 61 -32.49 8.91 -16.75
CA LYS A 61 -31.45 8.18 -17.49
C LYS A 61 -30.60 9.09 -18.38
N GLU A 62 -31.18 10.14 -18.96
CA GLU A 62 -30.41 11.12 -19.74
C GLU A 62 -29.56 12.00 -18.84
N GLU A 63 -30.10 12.47 -17.71
CA GLU A 63 -29.34 13.24 -16.71
C GLU A 63 -28.18 12.41 -16.12
N MET A 64 -28.38 11.11 -15.90
CA MET A 64 -27.31 10.18 -15.51
C MET A 64 -26.18 10.08 -16.53
N LYS A 65 -26.49 10.13 -17.84
CA LYS A 65 -25.45 10.12 -18.89
C LYS A 65 -24.68 11.43 -18.91
N GLU A 66 -25.37 12.57 -18.78
CA GLU A 66 -24.74 13.89 -18.72
C GLU A 66 -23.87 14.04 -17.47
N HIS A 67 -24.37 13.56 -16.33
CA HIS A 67 -23.60 13.49 -15.09
C HIS A 67 -22.36 12.61 -15.25
N GLN A 68 -22.48 11.40 -15.83
CA GLN A 68 -21.32 10.55 -16.13
C GLN A 68 -20.31 11.27 -17.01
N HIS A 69 -20.75 11.93 -18.08
CA HIS A 69 -19.86 12.69 -18.96
C HIS A 69 -19.10 13.78 -18.20
N THR A 70 -19.77 14.49 -17.30
CA THR A 70 -19.14 15.50 -16.44
C THR A 70 -18.13 14.89 -15.47
N GLU A 71 -18.44 13.73 -14.89
CA GLU A 71 -17.52 13.00 -14.00
C GLU A 71 -16.28 12.50 -14.75
N GLU A 72 -16.44 11.98 -15.97
CA GLU A 72 -15.31 11.60 -16.83
C GLU A 72 -14.44 12.80 -17.21
N LEU A 73 -15.05 13.96 -17.48
CA LEU A 73 -14.32 15.21 -17.70
C LEU A 73 -13.57 15.68 -16.46
N ARG A 74 -14.16 15.56 -15.27
CA ARG A 74 -13.48 15.87 -13.99
C ARG A 74 -12.32 14.93 -13.75
N LEU A 75 -12.50 13.64 -14.03
CA LEU A 75 -11.44 12.65 -13.95
C LEU A 75 -10.32 12.98 -14.94
N GLY A 76 -10.65 13.28 -16.19
CA GLY A 76 -9.69 13.73 -17.21
C GLY A 76 -8.92 14.98 -16.78
N TYR A 77 -9.62 16.01 -16.28
CA TYR A 77 -8.99 17.22 -15.75
C TYR A 77 -7.98 16.89 -14.65
N VAL A 78 -8.37 16.05 -13.68
CA VAL A 78 -7.45 15.62 -12.62
C VAL A 78 -6.25 14.88 -13.23
N THR A 79 -6.47 13.89 -14.08
CA THR A 79 -5.40 13.12 -14.71
C THR A 79 -4.38 14.00 -15.45
N PHE A 80 -4.84 15.05 -16.14
CA PHE A 80 -4.00 15.91 -16.97
C PHE A 80 -3.32 17.05 -16.19
N THR A 81 -3.80 17.38 -14.98
CA THR A 81 -3.29 18.51 -14.17
C THR A 81 -2.48 18.07 -12.95
N ARG A 82 -2.40 16.77 -12.69
CA ARG A 82 -1.61 16.19 -11.60
C ARG A 82 -0.13 15.88 -11.92
N PRO A 83 0.34 15.76 -13.18
CA PRO A 83 1.76 15.57 -13.44
C PRO A 83 2.53 16.87 -13.15
N ARG A 84 3.63 16.74 -12.40
CA ARG A 84 4.55 17.83 -12.04
C ARG A 84 5.61 18.04 -13.13
N SER A 85 6.07 16.97 -13.78
CA SER A 85 7.12 17.03 -14.80
C SER A 85 6.74 16.39 -16.13
N LEU A 86 6.02 15.26 -16.15
CA LEU A 86 5.77 14.52 -17.39
C LEU A 86 4.37 13.88 -17.43
N LEU A 87 3.67 14.06 -18.55
CA LEU A 87 2.43 13.37 -18.88
C LEU A 87 2.66 12.49 -20.11
N LEU A 88 2.41 11.19 -20.00
CA LEU A 88 2.45 10.24 -21.10
C LEU A 88 1.02 9.77 -21.40
N GLY A 89 0.56 9.94 -22.63
CA GLY A 89 -0.76 9.46 -23.08
C GLY A 89 -0.61 8.49 -24.23
N SER A 90 -1.34 7.37 -24.19
CA SER A 90 -1.34 6.40 -25.29
C SER A 90 -2.73 5.85 -25.59
N GLY A 91 -2.95 5.47 -26.85
CA GLY A 91 -4.19 4.85 -27.33
C GLY A 91 -3.89 3.80 -28.39
N HIS A 92 -4.92 3.04 -28.77
CA HIS A 92 -4.83 1.97 -29.77
C HIS A 92 -6.11 1.89 -30.62
N TRP A 93 -5.98 1.44 -31.86
CA TRP A 93 -7.13 1.23 -32.76
C TRP A 93 -7.92 -0.03 -32.42
N TRP A 94 -7.23 -1.11 -32.01
CA TRP A 94 -7.86 -2.36 -31.57
C TRP A 94 -7.31 -2.83 -30.22
N GLY A 95 -8.19 -3.38 -29.39
CA GLY A 95 -7.77 -4.10 -28.19
C GLY A 95 -7.55 -5.59 -28.48
N PRO A 96 -7.22 -6.40 -27.47
CA PRO A 96 -6.72 -7.76 -27.65
C PRO A 96 -7.69 -8.70 -28.39
N SER A 97 -8.99 -8.49 -28.22
CA SER A 97 -10.03 -9.42 -28.69
C SER A 97 -11.06 -8.79 -29.63
N GLN A 98 -10.96 -7.48 -29.90
CA GLN A 98 -12.00 -6.76 -30.63
C GLN A 98 -11.73 -6.74 -32.14
N LYS A 99 -12.79 -7.00 -32.92
CA LYS A 99 -12.75 -6.90 -34.39
C LYS A 99 -12.99 -5.49 -34.93
N ARG A 100 -13.66 -4.64 -34.15
CA ARG A 100 -13.99 -3.26 -34.55
C ARG A 100 -12.93 -2.30 -34.04
N THR A 101 -12.60 -1.31 -34.87
CA THR A 101 -11.79 -0.16 -34.48
C THR A 101 -12.50 0.65 -33.40
N ARG A 102 -11.74 1.13 -32.41
CA ARG A 102 -12.24 2.02 -31.34
C ARG A 102 -11.95 3.48 -31.63
N GLY A 103 -10.79 3.78 -32.21
CA GLY A 103 -10.33 5.14 -32.48
C GLY A 103 -9.83 5.90 -31.26
N PRO A 104 -9.10 7.01 -31.49
CA PRO A 104 -8.62 7.87 -30.42
C PRO A 104 -9.79 8.46 -29.63
N SER A 105 -9.60 8.69 -28.34
CA SER A 105 -10.56 9.45 -27.54
C SER A 105 -10.41 10.96 -27.76
N ALA A 106 -11.44 11.73 -27.43
CA ALA A 106 -11.36 13.19 -27.43
C ALA A 106 -10.22 13.73 -26.53
N PHE A 107 -9.83 13.02 -25.47
CA PHE A 107 -8.69 13.39 -24.64
C PHE A 107 -7.35 13.15 -25.35
N LEU A 108 -7.23 12.06 -26.12
CA LEU A 108 -6.03 11.78 -26.90
C LEU A 108 -5.89 12.77 -28.05
N GLU A 109 -6.99 13.12 -28.71
CA GLU A 109 -7.01 14.17 -29.74
C GLU A 109 -6.62 15.53 -29.17
N ALA A 110 -7.17 15.93 -28.02
CA ALA A 110 -6.78 17.17 -27.36
C ALA A 110 -5.30 17.18 -26.95
N LEU A 111 -4.75 16.03 -26.51
CA LEU A 111 -3.32 15.89 -26.23
C LEU A 111 -2.49 16.01 -27.51
N TYR A 112 -2.93 15.37 -28.59
CA TYR A 112 -2.29 15.48 -29.90
C TYR A 112 -2.24 16.92 -30.39
N GLU A 113 -3.36 17.64 -30.34
CA GLU A 113 -3.41 19.06 -30.74
C GLU A 113 -2.48 19.93 -29.87
N HIS A 114 -2.42 19.65 -28.57
CA HIS A 114 -1.52 20.36 -27.65
C HIS A 114 -0.04 20.11 -27.99
N CYS A 115 0.33 18.86 -28.29
CA CYS A 115 1.68 18.53 -28.74
C CYS A 115 1.98 19.11 -30.13
N ALA A 116 1.04 19.06 -31.06
CA ALA A 116 1.17 19.64 -32.41
C ALA A 116 1.34 21.17 -32.39
N ALA A 117 0.76 21.85 -31.38
CA ALA A 117 0.98 23.27 -31.13
C ALA A 117 2.39 23.58 -30.54
N GLY A 118 3.20 22.57 -30.27
CA GLY A 118 4.58 22.70 -29.79
C GLY A 118 4.74 22.63 -28.26
N HIS A 119 3.71 22.21 -27.53
CA HIS A 119 3.76 22.08 -26.07
C HIS A 119 4.15 20.68 -25.58
N GLY A 120 4.49 19.77 -26.49
CA GLY A 120 4.87 18.40 -26.19
C GLY A 120 5.43 17.70 -27.41
N GLU A 121 5.67 16.40 -27.28
CA GLU A 121 6.24 15.55 -28.32
C GLU A 121 5.23 14.46 -28.70
N ILE A 122 5.17 14.11 -29.99
CA ILE A 122 4.38 13.00 -30.51
C ILE A 122 5.39 11.91 -30.90
N GLU A 123 5.54 10.91 -30.04
CA GLU A 123 6.47 9.79 -30.28
C GLU A 123 6.01 8.94 -31.48
N ALA A 124 4.74 8.54 -31.50
CA ALA A 124 4.14 7.78 -32.58
C ALA A 124 2.65 8.11 -32.70
N TRP A 125 2.19 8.31 -33.94
CA TRP A 125 0.78 8.44 -34.26
C TRP A 125 0.45 7.52 -35.43
N ALA A 126 -0.39 6.52 -35.19
CA ALA A 126 -0.82 5.58 -36.22
C ALA A 126 -2.06 6.10 -36.93
N ASP A 127 -2.03 6.08 -38.27
CA ASP A 127 -3.18 6.43 -39.10
C ASP A 127 -4.38 5.53 -38.83
N GLU A 128 -5.58 6.01 -39.18
CA GLU A 128 -6.79 5.19 -39.10
C GLU A 128 -6.68 3.98 -40.02
N PRO A 129 -6.88 2.75 -39.50
CA PRO A 129 -6.86 1.53 -40.30
C PRO A 129 -7.86 1.57 -41.44
N ALA A 130 -7.53 0.91 -42.55
CA ALA A 130 -8.46 0.75 -43.65
C ALA A 130 -9.66 -0.14 -43.25
N GLU A 131 -10.81 0.02 -43.92
CA GLU A 131 -12.02 -0.76 -43.61
C GLU A 131 -11.83 -2.28 -43.78
N ASP A 132 -10.87 -2.70 -44.62
CA ASP A 132 -10.51 -4.09 -44.88
C ASP A 132 -9.35 -4.61 -44.01
N GLU A 133 -8.78 -3.78 -43.15
CA GLU A 133 -7.69 -4.16 -42.26
C GLU A 133 -8.23 -4.89 -41.02
N GLU A 134 -7.69 -6.08 -40.75
CA GLU A 134 -8.10 -6.90 -39.59
C GLU A 134 -7.19 -6.66 -38.39
N ASN A 135 -7.74 -6.82 -37.18
CA ASN A 135 -6.97 -6.66 -35.95
C ASN A 135 -5.80 -7.67 -35.92
N PRO A 136 -4.53 -7.21 -35.91
CA PRO A 136 -3.36 -8.08 -35.94
C PRO A 136 -3.30 -9.00 -34.71
N ALA A 137 -3.83 -8.56 -33.56
CA ALA A 137 -3.87 -9.36 -32.34
C ALA A 137 -4.81 -10.58 -32.42
N LEU A 138 -5.72 -10.62 -33.40
CA LEU A 138 -6.56 -11.81 -33.64
C LEU A 138 -5.88 -12.85 -34.53
N ALA A 139 -4.88 -12.44 -35.30
CA ALA A 139 -4.08 -13.33 -36.15
C ALA A 139 -2.91 -13.94 -35.36
N GLU A 140 -2.38 -13.19 -34.39
CA GLU A 140 -1.43 -13.70 -33.42
C GLU A 140 -2.16 -14.62 -32.44
N ARG A 141 -1.86 -15.93 -32.49
CA ARG A 141 -2.30 -16.86 -31.45
C ARG A 141 -1.80 -16.37 -30.10
N ASP A 142 -2.63 -16.52 -29.06
CA ASP A 142 -2.27 -16.47 -27.63
C ASP A 142 -1.09 -17.42 -27.34
N ALA A 143 0.10 -17.06 -27.78
CA ALA A 143 1.32 -17.67 -27.34
C ALA A 143 1.55 -17.10 -25.93
N ASP A 144 1.71 -17.96 -24.94
CA ASP A 144 2.24 -17.57 -23.65
C ASP A 144 3.63 -16.98 -23.88
N LEU A 145 3.68 -15.67 -24.04
CA LEU A 145 4.91 -14.95 -24.22
C LEU A 145 5.55 -14.82 -22.83
N ALA A 146 6.75 -15.37 -22.69
CA ALA A 146 7.53 -15.23 -21.46
C ALA A 146 7.67 -13.74 -21.12
N TRP A 147 7.31 -13.35 -19.89
CA TRP A 147 7.53 -12.01 -19.39
C TRP A 147 8.84 -11.95 -18.58
N PRO A 148 9.68 -10.92 -18.77
CA PRO A 148 9.57 -9.87 -19.78
C PRO A 148 9.81 -10.42 -21.20
N LEU A 149 9.09 -9.84 -22.17
CA LEU A 149 9.18 -10.26 -23.57
C LEU A 149 10.64 -10.32 -24.02
N PRO A 150 11.11 -11.45 -24.57
CA PRO A 150 12.44 -11.47 -25.16
C PRO A 150 12.48 -10.41 -26.24
N LEU A 151 13.39 -9.44 -26.09
CA LEU A 151 13.59 -8.40 -27.07
C LEU A 151 13.90 -9.06 -28.42
N ASP A 152 13.35 -8.49 -29.49
CA ASP A 152 13.73 -8.83 -30.86
C ASP A 152 15.26 -8.96 -30.98
N THR A 153 15.73 -9.96 -31.74
CA THR A 153 17.16 -10.32 -31.75
C THR A 153 18.05 -9.17 -32.21
N ASP A 154 17.58 -8.38 -33.18
CA ASP A 154 18.30 -7.22 -33.67
C ASP A 154 18.25 -6.09 -32.65
N ALA A 155 17.10 -5.87 -32.02
CA ALA A 155 16.93 -4.88 -30.96
C ALA A 155 17.77 -5.21 -29.71
N LEU A 156 17.96 -6.49 -29.38
CA LEU A 156 18.85 -6.96 -28.32
C LEU A 156 20.31 -6.76 -28.69
N ALA A 157 20.70 -7.09 -29.93
CA ALA A 157 22.06 -6.89 -30.43
C ALA A 157 22.45 -5.41 -30.41
N ARG A 158 21.57 -4.51 -30.87
CA ARG A 158 21.79 -3.05 -30.82
C ARG A 158 21.95 -2.55 -29.39
N ARG A 159 21.12 -3.02 -28.45
CA ARG A 159 21.24 -2.66 -27.03
C ARG A 159 22.54 -3.15 -26.41
N ARG A 160 23.00 -4.36 -26.75
CA ARG A 160 24.30 -4.87 -26.30
C ARG A 160 25.45 -4.05 -26.86
N ALA A 161 25.41 -3.68 -28.14
CA ALA A 161 26.41 -2.79 -28.74
C ALA A 161 26.42 -1.39 -28.09
N ALA A 162 25.23 -0.83 -27.79
CA ALA A 162 25.11 0.43 -27.07
C ALA A 162 25.67 0.32 -25.64
N ARG A 163 25.32 -0.75 -24.90
CA ARG A 163 25.90 -1.07 -23.59
C ARG A 163 27.43 -1.11 -23.66
N ASP A 164 27.99 -1.83 -24.64
CA ASP A 164 29.44 -1.97 -24.80
C ASP A 164 30.10 -0.62 -25.10
N THR A 165 29.43 0.24 -25.87
CA THR A 165 29.87 1.61 -26.14
C THR A 165 29.91 2.47 -24.86
N VAL A 166 28.86 2.39 -24.04
CA VAL A 166 28.77 3.09 -22.74
C VAL A 166 29.82 2.56 -21.77
N LEU A 167 29.94 1.24 -21.61
CA LEU A 167 30.96 0.64 -20.73
C LEU A 167 32.37 1.03 -21.15
N ALA A 168 32.68 0.97 -22.44
CA ALA A 168 33.97 1.41 -22.94
C ALA A 168 34.22 2.91 -22.72
N HIS A 169 33.16 3.75 -22.75
CA HIS A 169 33.27 5.16 -22.41
C HIS A 169 33.52 5.38 -20.91
N LEU A 170 32.80 4.68 -20.04
CA LEU A 170 33.01 4.73 -18.59
C LEU A 170 34.41 4.24 -18.21
N GLU A 171 34.91 3.17 -18.83
CA GLU A 171 36.29 2.70 -18.67
C GLU A 171 37.30 3.76 -19.12
N ARG A 172 37.07 4.42 -20.26
CA ARG A 172 37.92 5.54 -20.71
C ARG A 172 37.89 6.71 -19.72
N MET A 173 36.74 7.08 -19.19
CA MET A 173 36.62 8.15 -18.18
C MET A 173 37.35 7.77 -16.89
N ALA A 174 37.20 6.52 -16.43
CA ALA A 174 37.89 6.02 -15.24
C ALA A 174 39.42 6.00 -15.42
N VAL A 175 39.91 5.69 -16.63
CA VAL A 175 41.34 5.70 -16.96
C VAL A 175 41.89 7.12 -17.19
N GLN A 176 41.07 8.06 -17.66
CA GLN A 176 41.48 9.44 -17.93
C GLN A 176 41.50 10.36 -16.71
N GLY A 177 40.95 9.93 -15.56
CA GLY A 177 41.16 10.56 -14.27
C GLY A 177 40.65 11.99 -14.17
N ASP A 178 39.36 12.16 -13.88
CA ASP A 178 38.91 13.35 -13.13
C ASP A 178 39.25 13.10 -11.65
N GLU A 179 40.52 13.30 -11.30
CA GLU A 179 40.95 13.45 -9.90
C GLU A 179 40.44 14.79 -9.35
N GLN A 180 39.14 14.85 -9.07
CA GLN A 180 38.66 15.58 -7.91
C GLN A 180 37.73 14.66 -7.13
N ALA A 181 38.34 13.76 -6.35
CA ALA A 181 37.65 13.16 -5.22
C ALA A 181 37.01 14.30 -4.39
N PRO A 182 35.70 14.26 -4.08
CA PRO A 182 35.16 15.18 -3.09
C PRO A 182 35.97 14.95 -1.81
N ALA A 183 36.55 16.01 -1.28
CA ALA A 183 37.28 15.98 -0.02
C ALA A 183 36.30 15.72 1.13
N TYR A 184 35.86 14.47 1.28
CA TYR A 184 35.30 13.96 2.52
C TYR A 184 36.46 13.40 3.32
N ALA A 185 37.00 14.21 4.23
CA ALA A 185 37.89 13.71 5.26
C ALA A 185 37.06 12.78 6.17
N PRO A 186 37.46 11.51 6.37
CA PRO A 186 36.75 10.64 7.29
C PRO A 186 36.95 11.18 8.72
N GLY A 187 35.84 11.52 9.37
CA GLY A 187 35.82 11.73 10.82
C GLY A 187 36.03 10.39 11.54
N PRO A 188 36.54 10.39 12.78
CA PRO A 188 36.83 9.15 13.49
C PRO A 188 35.51 8.45 13.85
N GLY A 189 35.19 7.40 13.09
CA GLY A 189 33.97 6.62 13.25
C GLY A 189 33.70 5.59 12.14
N ASP A 190 34.42 5.64 11.02
CA ASP A 190 34.22 4.68 9.94
C ASP A 190 34.80 3.31 10.29
N VAL A 191 33.89 2.34 10.40
CA VAL A 191 34.12 0.92 10.68
C VAL A 191 34.95 0.31 9.55
N PRO A 192 35.94 -0.57 9.83
CA PRO A 192 36.82 -1.10 8.77
C PRO A 192 36.03 -1.84 7.69
N ALA A 193 36.45 -1.65 6.44
CA ALA A 193 35.96 -2.39 5.28
C ALA A 193 36.09 -3.90 5.54
N HIS A 194 34.98 -4.61 5.48
CA HIS A 194 34.91 -6.06 5.62
C HIS A 194 35.71 -6.74 4.50
N GLU A 195 36.52 -7.75 4.87
CA GLU A 195 37.32 -8.56 3.95
C GLU A 195 36.46 -9.25 2.86
N PRO A 196 37.06 -9.58 1.69
CA PRO A 196 36.36 -10.28 0.62
C PRO A 196 35.98 -11.69 1.07
N TRP A 197 34.69 -12.04 0.95
CA TRP A 197 34.18 -13.38 1.19
C TRP A 197 34.56 -14.28 0.02
N ASP A 198 35.68 -15.01 0.14
CA ASP A 198 36.00 -16.14 -0.71
C ASP A 198 35.43 -17.45 -0.12
N ASP A 199 34.80 -18.24 -0.99
CA ASP A 199 34.43 -19.65 -0.89
C ASP A 199 33.44 -20.10 0.21
N GLU A 200 32.14 -19.88 -0.01
CA GLU A 200 31.10 -20.76 0.53
C GLU A 200 30.89 -21.97 -0.40
N PRO A 201 30.88 -23.23 0.11
CA PRO A 201 30.50 -24.39 -0.68
C PRO A 201 29.00 -24.31 -1.06
N PRO A 202 28.55 -25.02 -2.10
CA PRO A 202 27.15 -24.97 -2.52
C PRO A 202 26.24 -25.34 -1.35
N LEU A 203 25.28 -24.47 -1.03
CA LEU A 203 24.20 -24.78 -0.12
C LEU A 203 23.44 -25.97 -0.71
N ASP A 204 23.50 -27.12 -0.04
CA ASP A 204 22.54 -28.20 -0.24
C ASP A 204 21.15 -27.61 -0.01
N GLU A 205 20.35 -27.46 -1.08
CA GLU A 205 18.95 -27.12 -0.97
C GLU A 205 18.26 -28.20 -0.11
N PRO A 206 17.73 -27.87 1.08
CA PRO A 206 16.87 -28.82 1.78
C PRO A 206 15.59 -29.00 0.94
N PRO A 207 14.99 -30.19 0.94
CA PRO A 207 13.78 -30.46 0.18
C PRO A 207 12.69 -29.46 0.57
N ALA A 208 12.04 -28.90 -0.45
CA ALA A 208 10.91 -28.01 -0.31
C ALA A 208 9.71 -28.78 0.23
N ASP A 209 9.62 -28.96 1.55
CA ASP A 209 8.40 -29.33 2.27
C ASP A 209 8.51 -28.92 3.75
N GLU A 210 7.52 -28.11 4.19
CA GLU A 210 7.03 -27.92 5.57
C GLU A 210 7.87 -27.09 6.58
N ASP A 211 7.14 -26.30 7.39
CA ASP A 211 7.57 -25.58 8.61
C ASP A 211 7.88 -24.08 8.55
N TRP A 212 7.04 -23.29 7.87
CA TRP A 212 6.91 -21.86 8.16
C TRP A 212 5.72 -21.60 9.10
N ASP A 213 5.95 -20.87 10.20
CA ASP A 213 4.94 -20.57 11.23
C ASP A 213 4.04 -19.41 10.80
N TRP A 214 2.93 -19.76 10.17
CA TRP A 214 1.98 -18.80 9.59
C TRP A 214 1.01 -18.18 10.61
N ASP A 215 0.92 -18.72 11.84
CA ASP A 215 0.02 -18.19 12.88
C ASP A 215 0.61 -16.98 13.63
N ALA A 216 1.86 -16.59 13.32
CA ALA A 216 2.47 -15.32 13.76
C ALA A 216 1.95 -14.09 12.98
N LEU A 217 1.20 -14.29 11.88
CA LEU A 217 0.67 -13.20 11.06
C LEU A 217 -0.79 -12.85 11.45
N PRO A 218 -1.09 -11.57 11.74
CA PRO A 218 -2.42 -11.17 12.15
C PRO A 218 -3.47 -11.35 11.05
N THR A 219 -4.67 -11.77 11.46
CA THR A 219 -5.85 -12.00 10.61
C THR A 219 -6.72 -10.76 10.40
N GLU A 220 -6.38 -9.63 11.02
CA GLU A 220 -7.14 -8.39 10.90
C GLU A 220 -6.71 -7.52 9.71
N ARG A 221 -7.71 -7.02 8.98
CA ARG A 221 -7.54 -5.94 8.01
C ARG A 221 -7.29 -4.61 8.77
N PRO A 222 -6.27 -3.80 8.39
CA PRO A 222 -6.00 -2.55 9.07
C PRO A 222 -7.23 -1.61 9.02
N PRO A 223 -7.52 -0.86 10.11
CA PRO A 223 -8.62 0.08 10.11
C PRO A 223 -8.35 1.21 9.11
N GLY A 224 -9.36 1.54 8.32
CA GLY A 224 -9.35 2.77 7.52
C GLY A 224 -9.24 4.01 8.41
N PRO A 225 -8.82 5.16 7.86
CA PRO A 225 -8.73 6.40 8.61
C PRO A 225 -10.09 6.77 9.24
N PRO A 226 -10.11 7.32 10.47
CA PRO A 226 -11.35 7.62 11.16
C PRO A 226 -12.17 8.66 10.40
N GLU A 227 -13.45 8.35 10.16
CA GLU A 227 -14.44 9.32 9.74
C GLU A 227 -14.53 10.43 10.80
N ALA A 228 -14.31 11.67 10.36
CA ALA A 228 -14.50 12.85 11.19
C ALA A 228 -15.96 12.89 11.68
N ALA A 229 -16.15 12.88 13.00
CA ALA A 229 -17.44 13.07 13.62
C ALA A 229 -18.09 14.40 13.15
N PRO A 230 -19.43 14.46 13.03
CA PRO A 230 -20.12 15.65 12.55
C PRO A 230 -20.02 16.78 13.58
N ASP A 231 -19.34 17.85 13.20
CA ASP A 231 -19.33 19.13 13.92
C ASP A 231 -20.75 19.69 13.92
N THR A 232 -21.41 19.59 15.07
CA THR A 232 -22.70 20.22 15.31
C THR A 232 -22.47 21.50 16.09
N THR A 233 -22.76 22.63 15.42
CA THR A 233 -23.13 23.97 15.91
C THR A 233 -22.26 25.10 15.35
N ARG A 234 -22.65 25.59 14.17
CA ARG A 234 -22.51 27.03 13.86
C ARG A 234 -23.58 27.48 12.87
N GLU A 235 -24.53 28.25 13.36
CA GLU A 235 -25.49 28.99 12.53
C GLU A 235 -24.75 29.90 11.52
N PRO A 236 -25.21 30.00 10.27
CA PRO A 236 -24.69 30.97 9.32
C PRO A 236 -25.39 32.32 9.49
N ALA A 237 -24.62 33.36 9.82
CA ALA A 237 -25.08 34.75 9.67
C ALA A 237 -25.14 35.11 8.16
N PRO A 238 -26.08 35.99 7.73
CA PRO A 238 -26.33 36.23 6.32
C PRO A 238 -25.23 37.07 5.68
N ARG A 239 -24.86 36.64 4.47
CA ARG A 239 -23.88 37.26 3.58
C ARG A 239 -24.54 38.48 2.90
N ALA A 240 -23.97 39.67 3.10
CA ALA A 240 -24.30 40.84 2.29
C ALA A 240 -23.33 40.94 1.12
N GLU A 241 -23.89 41.02 -0.09
CA GLU A 241 -23.21 41.35 -1.35
C GLU A 241 -22.63 42.77 -1.29
N VAL A 242 -21.35 42.96 -1.69
CA VAL A 242 -20.88 44.12 -2.49
C VAL A 242 -19.50 43.80 -3.10
N ALA A 243 -19.36 44.00 -4.42
CA ALA A 243 -18.15 44.44 -5.11
C ALA A 243 -18.51 45.75 -5.87
N PRO A 244 -17.60 46.58 -6.42
CA PRO A 244 -16.15 46.44 -6.63
C PRO A 244 -15.28 47.72 -6.38
N ASP A 245 -13.96 47.57 -6.63
CA ASP A 245 -12.91 48.56 -7.00
C ASP A 245 -12.52 49.75 -6.10
N THR A 246 -11.22 49.84 -5.75
CA THR A 246 -10.27 50.92 -6.16
C THR A 246 -8.86 50.73 -5.55
N ALA A 247 -7.86 51.30 -6.22
CA ALA A 247 -6.41 51.11 -6.06
C ALA A 247 -5.70 52.03 -5.03
N SER A 248 -4.47 51.62 -4.66
CA SER A 248 -3.34 52.39 -4.07
C SER A 248 -3.51 52.85 -2.60
N GLU A 249 -2.56 52.78 -1.65
CA GLU A 249 -1.09 52.71 -1.61
C GLU A 249 -0.65 52.37 -0.13
N PRO A 250 0.65 52.37 0.29
CA PRO A 250 1.22 51.38 1.21
C PRO A 250 1.55 51.89 2.63
N ALA A 251 1.79 50.97 3.57
CA ALA A 251 2.40 51.24 4.88
C ALA A 251 3.08 49.96 5.43
N PRO A 252 3.89 50.02 6.51
CA PRO A 252 5.34 50.23 6.43
C PRO A 252 6.15 49.05 6.98
N HIS A 253 7.45 49.14 6.71
CA HIS A 253 8.56 48.24 7.04
C HIS A 253 8.55 47.66 8.47
N THR A 254 8.75 46.34 8.55
CA THR A 254 9.36 45.66 9.71
C THR A 254 10.59 44.91 9.19
N GLU A 255 11.71 45.14 9.86
CA GLU A 255 13.07 44.72 9.50
C GLU A 255 13.26 43.20 9.48
N PRO A 256 14.05 42.65 8.54
CA PRO A 256 14.47 41.25 8.56
C PRO A 256 15.71 41.04 9.44
N THR A 257 15.61 40.05 10.34
CA THR A 257 16.70 39.50 11.16
C THR A 257 17.81 38.88 10.29
N PRO A 258 19.08 38.88 10.75
CA PRO A 258 20.25 38.81 9.89
C PRO A 258 20.50 37.40 9.34
N HIS A 259 20.53 37.29 8.02
CA HIS A 259 20.94 36.11 7.28
C HIS A 259 22.48 36.07 7.21
N ILE A 260 23.07 34.97 7.68
CA ILE A 260 24.50 34.69 7.50
C ILE A 260 24.71 34.37 6.00
N PRO A 261 25.64 35.04 5.29
CA PRO A 261 25.83 34.80 3.87
C PRO A 261 26.53 33.46 3.66
N ALA A 262 25.78 32.47 3.15
CA ALA A 262 26.41 31.34 2.48
C ALA A 262 27.15 31.86 1.24
N ALA A 263 28.40 31.44 1.10
CA ALA A 263 29.34 31.90 0.11
C ALA A 263 28.73 31.90 -1.31
N ARG A 264 28.89 33.03 -2.00
CA ARG A 264 28.64 33.16 -3.44
C ARG A 264 29.57 32.20 -4.16
N HIS A 265 29.05 31.06 -4.61
CA HIS A 265 29.69 30.31 -5.68
C HIS A 265 29.60 31.16 -6.95
N PRO A 266 30.70 31.35 -7.70
CA PRO A 266 30.67 32.02 -8.99
C PRO A 266 29.66 31.30 -9.89
N GLN A 267 28.72 32.07 -10.43
CA GLN A 267 27.85 31.64 -11.51
C GLN A 267 28.75 31.41 -12.72
N GLU A 268 29.15 30.16 -12.93
CA GLU A 268 29.87 29.77 -14.13
C GLU A 268 28.87 29.77 -15.28
N ASP A 269 29.11 30.68 -16.22
CA ASP A 269 28.48 30.73 -17.53
C ASP A 269 28.52 29.32 -18.15
N PRO A 270 27.39 28.70 -18.56
CA PRO A 270 27.40 27.37 -19.17
C PRO A 270 28.10 27.34 -20.54
N ALA A 271 28.62 28.47 -21.01
CA ALA A 271 29.18 28.64 -22.34
C ALA A 271 30.70 28.33 -22.45
N ALA A 272 31.38 27.91 -21.38
CA ALA A 272 32.84 27.82 -21.40
C ALA A 272 33.43 26.63 -20.62
N ARG A 273 33.05 25.39 -20.93
CA ARG A 273 33.90 24.21 -20.63
C ARG A 273 33.88 23.20 -21.78
N HIS A 274 35.05 23.07 -22.40
CA HIS A 274 35.52 22.02 -23.30
C HIS A 274 34.65 21.71 -24.53
N ALA A 275 34.87 22.50 -25.58
CA ALA A 275 34.75 21.97 -26.94
C ALA A 275 35.75 20.81 -27.10
N PRO A 276 35.31 19.57 -27.38
CA PRO A 276 36.24 18.53 -27.80
C PRO A 276 36.72 18.91 -29.19
N GLU A 277 38.03 19.08 -29.34
CA GLU A 277 38.66 19.16 -30.66
C GLU A 277 38.26 17.91 -31.45
N THR A 278 37.69 18.19 -32.63
CA THR A 278 36.97 17.28 -33.51
C THR A 278 37.74 16.01 -33.86
N THR A 279 37.08 14.85 -33.74
CA THR A 279 37.43 13.64 -34.49
C THR A 279 36.34 13.36 -35.53
N GLY A 280 36.57 13.76 -36.78
CA GLY A 280 35.88 13.27 -37.99
C GLY A 280 34.54 13.91 -38.40
N PRO A 281 34.24 14.03 -39.71
CA PRO A 281 32.93 14.42 -40.21
C PRO A 281 32.03 13.17 -40.33
N ALA A 282 31.41 12.76 -39.24
CA ALA A 282 30.32 11.79 -39.22
C ALA A 282 29.34 12.13 -38.08
N ASP A 283 28.06 12.28 -38.44
CA ASP A 283 26.89 12.52 -37.59
C ASP A 283 26.85 13.80 -36.73
N ARG A 284 26.54 14.92 -37.40
CA ARG A 284 25.64 15.88 -36.77
C ARG A 284 24.25 15.26 -36.76
N LEU A 285 23.79 14.85 -35.59
CA LEU A 285 22.41 14.44 -35.35
C LEU A 285 21.46 15.40 -36.06
N THR A 286 20.52 14.85 -36.80
CA THR A 286 19.42 15.61 -37.36
C THR A 286 18.63 16.29 -36.24
N PRO A 287 17.88 17.38 -36.52
CA PRO A 287 17.02 18.00 -35.52
C PRO A 287 15.96 17.05 -34.93
N GLU A 288 15.61 15.97 -35.65
CA GLU A 288 14.74 14.90 -35.15
C GLU A 288 15.49 14.02 -34.15
N GLU A 289 16.66 13.49 -34.51
CA GLU A 289 17.48 12.66 -33.63
C GLU A 289 17.91 13.40 -32.35
N ALA A 290 18.25 14.69 -32.46
CA ALA A 290 18.59 15.52 -31.30
C ALA A 290 17.40 15.71 -30.35
N ARG A 291 16.17 15.80 -30.88
CA ARG A 291 14.94 15.89 -30.07
C ARG A 291 14.66 14.56 -29.37
N THR A 292 14.77 13.44 -30.10
CA THR A 292 14.59 12.10 -29.54
C THR A 292 15.59 11.81 -28.41
N LEU A 293 16.87 12.14 -28.60
CA LEU A 293 17.89 12.03 -27.55
C LEU A 293 17.56 12.90 -26.33
N ALA A 294 17.14 14.15 -26.56
CA ALA A 294 16.73 15.03 -25.47
C ALA A 294 15.48 14.52 -24.72
N SER A 295 14.59 13.77 -25.38
CA SER A 295 13.48 13.08 -24.70
C SER A 295 13.99 11.95 -23.83
N TRP A 296 14.87 11.10 -24.35
CA TRP A 296 15.46 10.01 -23.56
C TRP A 296 16.24 10.53 -22.35
N ASP A 297 16.97 11.64 -22.48
CA ASP A 297 17.68 12.26 -21.36
C ASP A 297 16.71 12.74 -20.27
N ARG A 298 15.58 13.37 -20.64
CA ARG A 298 14.53 13.78 -19.69
C ARG A 298 13.90 12.58 -18.97
N ASP A 299 13.62 11.51 -19.70
CA ASP A 299 13.06 10.28 -19.13
C ASP A 299 14.04 9.61 -18.18
N LEU A 300 15.32 9.51 -18.58
CA LEU A 300 16.39 8.97 -17.76
C LEU A 300 16.61 9.79 -16.49
N ASP A 301 16.61 11.12 -16.57
CA ASP A 301 16.74 12.00 -15.39
C ASP A 301 15.57 11.83 -14.43
N SER A 302 14.35 11.69 -14.96
CA SER A 302 13.14 11.45 -14.17
C SER A 302 13.20 10.10 -13.45
N LEU A 303 13.51 9.02 -14.19
CA LEU A 303 13.63 7.66 -13.65
C LEU A 303 14.80 7.53 -12.68
N ALA A 304 15.96 8.12 -12.97
CA ALA A 304 17.10 8.13 -12.06
C ALA A 304 16.82 8.98 -10.82
N GLY A 305 16.10 10.09 -10.96
CA GLY A 305 15.62 10.91 -9.85
C GLY A 305 14.67 10.14 -8.93
N GLU A 306 13.71 9.43 -9.50
CA GLU A 306 12.81 8.54 -8.76
C GLU A 306 13.59 7.42 -8.07
N LEU A 307 14.49 6.73 -8.79
CA LEU A 307 15.30 5.66 -8.22
C LEU A 307 16.17 6.15 -7.06
N ARG A 308 16.80 7.33 -7.17
CA ARG A 308 17.58 7.94 -6.07
C ARG A 308 16.70 8.29 -4.87
N ARG A 309 15.49 8.82 -5.10
CA ARG A 309 14.52 9.11 -4.02
C ARG A 309 13.98 7.82 -3.37
N ALA A 310 13.72 6.78 -4.17
CA ALA A 310 13.30 5.46 -3.69
C ALA A 310 14.42 4.75 -2.92
N ARG A 311 15.69 5.01 -3.27
CA ARG A 311 16.90 4.54 -2.57
C ARG A 311 17.36 5.46 -1.45
N ALA A 312 16.68 6.58 -1.19
CA ALA A 312 17.00 7.42 -0.03
C ALA A 312 16.77 6.58 1.23
N THR A 313 17.85 6.35 1.96
CA THR A 313 18.08 5.22 2.87
C THR A 313 17.34 5.27 4.20
N VAL A 314 16.57 6.33 4.47
CA VAL A 314 15.78 6.43 5.70
C VAL A 314 14.40 6.97 5.35
N ARG A 315 13.40 6.09 5.43
CA ARG A 315 11.99 6.47 5.47
C ARG A 315 11.62 6.54 6.94
N GLU A 316 11.51 7.74 7.50
CA GLU A 316 10.91 7.88 8.83
C GLU A 316 9.45 7.44 8.77
N VAL A 317 9.17 6.30 9.38
CA VAL A 317 7.83 5.72 9.45
C VAL A 317 7.26 6.03 10.82
N VAL A 318 6.22 6.85 10.85
CA VAL A 318 5.53 7.19 12.10
C VAL A 318 4.75 5.96 12.57
N ILE A 319 5.19 5.37 13.70
CA ILE A 319 4.46 4.28 14.35
C ILE A 319 3.08 4.80 14.79
N PRO A 320 1.98 4.09 14.52
CA PRO A 320 0.64 4.52 14.91
C PRO A 320 0.50 4.73 16.42
N ALA A 321 -0.29 5.73 16.81
CA ALA A 321 -0.58 5.99 18.22
C ALA A 321 -1.38 4.87 18.90
N ALA A 322 -2.03 4.01 18.11
CA ALA A 322 -2.75 2.83 18.57
C ALA A 322 -2.23 1.56 17.88
N LEU A 323 -1.78 0.58 18.66
CA LEU A 323 -1.27 -0.71 18.19
C LEU A 323 -2.13 -1.85 18.73
N SER A 324 -2.34 -2.89 17.92
CA SER A 324 -2.85 -4.16 18.45
C SER A 324 -1.76 -4.90 19.24
N ALA A 325 -2.15 -5.81 20.13
CA ALA A 325 -1.21 -6.67 20.84
C ALA A 325 -0.29 -7.43 19.86
N THR A 326 -0.80 -7.93 18.74
CA THR A 326 0.00 -8.58 17.70
C THR A 326 0.97 -7.62 17.02
N GLN A 327 0.55 -6.37 16.75
CA GLN A 327 1.46 -5.36 16.18
C GLN A 327 2.59 -5.00 17.14
N LEU A 328 2.32 -4.98 18.44
CA LEU A 328 3.34 -4.78 19.47
C LEU A 328 4.37 -5.91 19.48
N LEU A 329 3.94 -7.17 19.35
CA LEU A 329 4.85 -8.32 19.28
C LEU A 329 5.76 -8.24 18.05
N ARG A 330 5.18 -7.92 16.89
CA ARG A 330 5.94 -7.79 15.64
C ARG A 330 6.93 -6.63 15.68
N LEU A 331 6.55 -5.53 16.33
CA LEU A 331 7.46 -4.41 16.60
C LEU A 331 8.60 -4.83 17.53
N ALA A 332 8.34 -5.70 18.52
CA ALA A 332 9.35 -6.20 19.44
C ALA A 332 10.31 -7.21 18.80
N GLU A 333 9.81 -8.02 17.84
CA GLU A 333 10.59 -9.02 17.12
C GLU A 333 11.52 -8.40 16.07
N ASP A 334 10.98 -7.53 15.22
CA ASP A 334 11.73 -6.85 14.15
C ASP A 334 11.13 -5.46 13.85
N PRO A 335 11.65 -4.40 14.48
CA PRO A 335 11.19 -3.02 14.25
C PRO A 335 11.30 -2.58 12.79
N ASP A 336 12.38 -2.99 12.12
CA ASP A 336 12.68 -2.59 10.74
C ASP A 336 11.70 -3.24 9.75
N ALA A 337 11.44 -4.55 9.90
CA ALA A 337 10.45 -5.25 9.09
C ALA A 337 9.02 -4.71 9.33
N PHE A 338 8.69 -4.37 10.59
CA PHE A 338 7.41 -3.75 10.90
C PHE A 338 7.26 -2.36 10.25
N ALA A 339 8.30 -1.53 10.28
CA ALA A 339 8.33 -0.24 9.62
C ALA A 339 8.19 -0.38 8.09
N GLN A 340 8.85 -1.36 7.49
CA GLN A 340 8.73 -1.66 6.06
C GLN A 340 7.30 -2.05 5.66
N GLU A 341 6.63 -2.89 6.45
CA GLU A 341 5.23 -3.26 6.20
C GLU A 341 4.29 -2.06 6.32
N LEU A 342 4.50 -1.19 7.30
CA LEU A 342 3.68 0.00 7.45
C LEU A 342 3.90 0.98 6.27
N ALA A 343 5.13 1.06 5.77
CA ALA A 343 5.47 1.88 4.61
C ALA A 343 4.91 1.31 3.30
N ARG A 344 4.78 -0.03 3.18
CA ARG A 344 4.30 -0.73 1.99
C ARG A 344 3.38 -1.90 2.37
N PRO A 345 2.09 -1.64 2.66
CA PRO A 345 1.14 -2.69 2.98
C PRO A 345 0.89 -3.57 1.75
N MET A 346 1.43 -4.79 1.76
CA MET A 346 1.21 -5.76 0.69
C MET A 346 -0.03 -6.62 0.98
N PRO A 347 -0.91 -6.87 -0.01
CA PRO A 347 -2.03 -7.79 0.18
C PRO A 347 -1.51 -9.20 0.43
N ARG A 348 -1.95 -9.81 1.53
CA ARG A 348 -1.60 -11.20 1.88
C ARG A 348 -2.65 -12.17 1.35
N PRO A 349 -2.27 -13.33 0.78
CA PRO A 349 -3.23 -14.35 0.38
C PRO A 349 -3.99 -14.86 1.63
N PRO A 350 -5.27 -15.24 1.49
CA PRO A 350 -6.02 -15.81 2.61
C PRO A 350 -5.42 -17.16 3.02
N GLN A 351 -4.95 -17.27 4.25
CA GLN A 351 -4.28 -18.47 4.76
C GLN A 351 -5.29 -19.42 5.43
N PRO A 352 -5.36 -20.71 5.04
CA PRO A 352 -6.28 -21.68 5.65
C PRO A 352 -6.06 -21.87 7.16
N ALA A 353 -4.82 -21.83 7.65
CA ALA A 353 -4.51 -22.00 9.07
C ALA A 353 -5.17 -20.91 9.96
N ALA A 354 -5.09 -19.65 9.53
CA ALA A 354 -5.75 -18.51 10.16
C ALA A 354 -7.29 -18.65 10.24
N ARG A 355 -7.91 -19.29 9.24
CA ARG A 355 -9.36 -19.56 9.23
C ARG A 355 -9.75 -20.56 10.33
N ARG A 356 -8.92 -21.60 10.54
CA ARG A 356 -9.15 -22.63 11.57
C ARG A 356 -9.10 -22.06 12.98
N GLY A 357 -8.06 -21.26 13.29
CA GLY A 357 -7.94 -20.57 14.57
C GLY A 357 -9.18 -19.72 14.85
N THR A 358 -9.55 -18.84 13.92
CA THR A 358 -10.72 -17.97 14.05
C THR A 358 -12.02 -18.75 14.30
N ARG A 359 -12.27 -19.86 13.56
CA ARG A 359 -13.45 -20.72 13.77
C ARG A 359 -13.44 -21.42 15.13
N PHE A 360 -12.26 -21.83 15.63
CA PHE A 360 -12.13 -22.43 16.97
C PHE A 360 -12.47 -21.42 18.07
N HIS A 361 -11.91 -20.20 18.03
CA HIS A 361 -12.20 -19.14 19.01
C HIS A 361 -13.69 -18.79 19.03
N ALA A 362 -14.31 -18.58 17.86
CA ALA A 362 -15.74 -18.32 17.75
C ALA A 362 -16.60 -19.46 18.32
N TRP A 363 -16.19 -20.71 18.12
CA TRP A 363 -16.89 -21.85 18.74
C TRP A 363 -16.78 -21.82 20.26
N VAL A 364 -15.59 -21.56 20.83
CA VAL A 364 -15.44 -21.52 22.29
C VAL A 364 -16.24 -20.36 22.90
N GLU A 365 -16.24 -19.19 22.25
CA GLU A 365 -17.09 -18.05 22.63
C GLU A 365 -18.57 -18.47 22.71
N SER A 366 -19.09 -19.08 21.63
CA SER A 366 -20.49 -19.54 21.56
C SER A 366 -20.88 -20.57 22.63
N ARG A 367 -19.92 -21.33 23.14
CA ARG A 367 -20.14 -22.36 24.18
C ARG A 367 -20.35 -21.76 25.56
N TYR A 368 -19.77 -20.60 25.83
CA TYR A 368 -19.75 -19.99 27.18
C TYR A 368 -20.57 -18.69 27.28
N GLU A 369 -21.16 -18.19 26.18
CA GLU A 369 -22.15 -17.10 26.22
C GLU A 369 -23.53 -17.58 26.72
N GLU A 370 -24.15 -16.82 27.63
CA GLU A 370 -25.48 -17.12 28.21
C GLU A 370 -26.65 -16.86 27.24
N LEU A 371 -26.42 -16.09 26.16
CA LEU A 371 -27.34 -15.95 25.04
C LEU A 371 -26.62 -16.41 23.78
N PRO A 372 -26.99 -17.56 23.19
CA PRO A 372 -26.61 -17.85 21.82
C PRO A 372 -27.33 -16.83 20.94
N LEU A 373 -26.64 -15.74 20.58
CA LEU A 373 -27.04 -14.94 19.44
C LEU A 373 -27.10 -15.90 18.25
N PRO A 374 -28.17 -15.91 17.45
CA PRO A 374 -28.19 -16.63 16.19
C PRO A 374 -27.25 -15.88 15.23
N MET A 375 -25.95 -16.07 15.40
CA MET A 375 -24.95 -15.65 14.44
C MET A 375 -25.13 -16.52 13.21
N LEU A 376 -25.41 -15.89 12.08
CA LEU A 376 -25.24 -16.56 10.80
C LEU A 376 -23.77 -17.00 10.72
N GLY A 377 -23.55 -18.32 10.65
CA GLY A 377 -22.22 -18.85 10.40
C GLY A 377 -21.73 -18.38 9.02
N PRO A 378 -20.41 -18.37 8.76
CA PRO A 378 -19.85 -18.10 7.43
C PRO A 378 -20.50 -18.93 6.31
N ASP A 379 -21.11 -20.05 6.68
CA ASP A 379 -21.77 -21.03 5.84
C ASP A 379 -23.18 -20.56 5.35
N GLU A 380 -23.69 -19.41 5.80
CA GLU A 380 -24.96 -18.82 5.34
C GLU A 380 -24.82 -17.63 4.38
N LEU A 381 -23.60 -17.32 3.91
CA LEU A 381 -23.37 -16.38 2.80
C LEU A 381 -23.68 -17.09 1.46
N PRO A 382 -24.71 -16.68 0.69
CA PRO A 382 -25.03 -17.32 -0.57
C PRO A 382 -23.97 -16.96 -1.62
N GLY A 383 -23.11 -17.93 -1.97
CA GLY A 383 -22.13 -17.80 -3.07
C GLY A 383 -20.75 -18.44 -2.88
N GLY A 384 -20.52 -19.27 -1.86
CA GLY A 384 -19.29 -20.07 -1.73
C GLY A 384 -19.39 -21.37 -2.53
N ASP A 385 -18.45 -21.59 -3.45
CA ASP A 385 -18.33 -22.86 -4.17
C ASP A 385 -18.00 -23.98 -3.16
N GLU A 386 -18.81 -25.04 -3.13
CA GLU A 386 -18.56 -26.28 -2.37
C GLU A 386 -17.20 -26.87 -2.80
N SER A 387 -16.13 -26.48 -2.13
CA SER A 387 -14.76 -26.90 -2.42
C SER A 387 -14.27 -27.92 -1.39
N ASP A 388 -13.37 -28.82 -1.79
CA ASP A 388 -12.77 -29.83 -0.90
C ASP A 388 -12.06 -29.21 0.33
N ALA A 389 -11.69 -27.93 0.26
CA ALA A 389 -11.07 -27.17 1.34
C ALA A 389 -12.04 -26.90 2.52
N GLU A 390 -13.32 -26.63 2.25
CA GLU A 390 -14.32 -26.38 3.30
C GLU A 390 -14.61 -27.65 4.11
N ILE A 391 -14.60 -28.81 3.44
CA ILE A 391 -14.80 -30.11 4.07
C ILE A 391 -13.61 -30.47 4.97
N ALA A 392 -12.38 -30.15 4.55
CA ALA A 392 -11.18 -30.36 5.36
C ALA A 392 -11.19 -29.48 6.61
N ASP A 393 -11.57 -28.20 6.47
CA ASP A 393 -11.65 -27.24 7.59
C ASP A 393 -12.67 -27.68 8.65
N GLU A 394 -13.81 -28.24 8.26
CA GLU A 394 -14.84 -28.70 9.22
C GLU A 394 -14.39 -29.95 10.00
N ARG A 395 -13.69 -30.88 9.35
CA ARG A 395 -13.09 -32.04 10.03
C ARG A 395 -12.01 -31.61 11.02
N ASP A 396 -11.14 -30.69 10.62
CA ASP A 396 -10.10 -30.12 11.48
C ASP A 396 -10.70 -29.41 12.71
N LEU A 397 -11.80 -28.68 12.53
CA LEU A 397 -12.52 -28.03 13.62
C LEU A 397 -13.12 -29.06 14.59
N ALA A 398 -13.70 -30.16 14.08
CA ALA A 398 -14.22 -31.24 14.92
C ALA A 398 -13.12 -31.88 15.78
N GLU A 399 -11.94 -32.13 15.21
CA GLU A 399 -10.78 -32.64 15.96
C GLU A 399 -10.34 -31.66 17.06
N LEU A 400 -10.31 -30.36 16.77
CA LEU A 400 -9.97 -29.32 17.76
C LEU A 400 -10.98 -29.26 18.91
N LYS A 401 -12.28 -29.40 18.63
CA LYS A 401 -13.34 -29.47 19.64
C LYS A 401 -13.13 -30.68 20.56
N GLU A 402 -12.95 -31.86 20.00
CA GLU A 402 -12.68 -33.08 20.77
C GLU A 402 -11.38 -32.99 21.57
N ALA A 403 -10.35 -32.36 21.01
CA ALA A 403 -9.08 -32.16 21.70
C ALA A 403 -9.23 -31.20 22.88
N PHE A 404 -9.93 -30.07 22.69
CA PHE A 404 -10.23 -29.12 23.75
C PHE A 404 -11.02 -29.79 24.89
N GLU A 405 -12.02 -30.61 24.57
CA GLU A 405 -12.85 -31.31 25.57
C GLU A 405 -12.07 -32.27 26.49
N ARG A 406 -10.92 -32.77 26.03
CA ARG A 406 -10.02 -33.60 26.83
C ARG A 406 -9.16 -32.79 27.81
N THR A 407 -9.06 -31.47 27.64
CA THR A 407 -8.23 -30.60 28.50
C THR A 407 -8.84 -30.40 29.88
N ALA A 408 -8.03 -29.92 30.84
CA ALA A 408 -8.52 -29.51 32.15
C ALA A 408 -9.44 -28.28 32.07
N TYR A 409 -9.22 -27.40 31.08
CA TYR A 409 -9.93 -26.13 30.93
C TYR A 409 -11.35 -26.28 30.39
N ALA A 410 -11.63 -27.32 29.58
CA ALA A 410 -12.99 -27.59 29.12
C ALA A 410 -13.98 -27.91 30.25
N ARG A 411 -13.48 -28.43 31.39
CA ARG A 411 -14.27 -28.76 32.58
C ARG A 411 -14.34 -27.62 33.61
N ARG A 412 -13.58 -26.54 33.40
CA ARG A 412 -13.61 -25.35 34.25
C ARG A 412 -14.56 -24.32 33.63
N THR A 413 -15.31 -23.62 34.46
CA THR A 413 -16.10 -22.46 34.00
C THR A 413 -15.18 -21.24 33.94
N PRO A 414 -14.95 -20.64 32.76
CA PRO A 414 -14.21 -19.38 32.68
C PRO A 414 -14.98 -18.26 33.37
N TYR A 415 -14.27 -17.33 34.00
CA TYR A 415 -14.84 -16.11 34.56
C TYR A 415 -15.29 -15.16 33.46
N ARG A 416 -14.46 -15.03 32.42
CA ARG A 416 -14.72 -14.29 31.17
C ARG A 416 -14.02 -14.98 30.00
N VAL A 417 -14.59 -14.81 28.80
CA VAL A 417 -14.07 -15.30 27.52
C VAL A 417 -14.05 -14.12 26.55
N GLU A 418 -13.11 -14.11 25.60
CA GLU A 418 -12.98 -13.12 24.51
C GLU A 418 -13.07 -11.66 25.00
N THR A 419 -12.40 -11.35 26.12
CA THR A 419 -12.53 -10.04 26.78
C THR A 419 -11.68 -8.99 26.08
N PRO A 420 -12.27 -7.91 25.52
CA PRO A 420 -11.50 -6.82 24.93
C PRO A 420 -10.79 -6.01 26.02
N PHE A 421 -9.59 -5.53 25.72
CA PHE A 421 -8.85 -4.62 26.60
C PHE A 421 -8.25 -3.46 25.82
N GLN A 422 -8.01 -2.38 26.55
CA GLN A 422 -7.26 -1.22 26.08
C GLN A 422 -6.42 -0.69 27.24
N ILE A 423 -5.10 -0.63 27.04
CA ILE A 423 -4.15 -0.06 28.01
C ILE A 423 -3.24 0.96 27.34
N THR A 424 -2.58 1.79 28.14
CA THR A 424 -1.61 2.77 27.64
C THR A 424 -0.20 2.39 28.08
N LEU A 425 0.68 2.13 27.12
CA LEU A 425 2.10 1.82 27.35
C LEU A 425 2.96 2.83 26.61
N ALA A 426 3.90 3.48 27.30
CA ALA A 426 4.82 4.47 26.72
C ALA A 426 4.11 5.55 25.86
N GLY A 427 2.95 6.03 26.33
CA GLY A 427 2.13 7.04 25.64
C GLY A 427 1.36 6.54 24.42
N ARG A 428 1.36 5.23 24.14
CA ARG A 428 0.64 4.59 23.03
C ARG A 428 -0.49 3.70 23.55
N VAL A 429 -1.58 3.65 22.79
CA VAL A 429 -2.74 2.82 23.13
C VAL A 429 -2.51 1.41 22.59
N ILE A 430 -2.46 0.42 23.47
CA ILE A 430 -2.41 -1.00 23.09
C ILE A 430 -3.79 -1.60 23.27
N ARG A 431 -4.34 -2.15 22.19
CA ARG A 431 -5.65 -2.83 22.17
C ARG A 431 -5.49 -4.31 21.84
N GLY A 432 -6.36 -5.13 22.40
CA GLY A 432 -6.37 -6.55 22.10
C GLY A 432 -7.55 -7.26 22.74
N ARG A 433 -7.49 -8.59 22.71
CA ARG A 433 -8.51 -9.44 23.29
C ARG A 433 -7.85 -10.60 24.03
N ILE A 434 -8.36 -10.89 25.22
CA ILE A 434 -7.92 -12.02 26.05
C ILE A 434 -8.88 -13.18 25.81
N ASP A 435 -8.37 -14.33 25.39
CA ASP A 435 -9.19 -15.49 25.02
C ASP A 435 -10.01 -16.01 26.20
N ALA A 436 -9.38 -16.27 27.34
CA ALA A 436 -10.09 -16.69 28.55
C ALA A 436 -9.40 -16.26 29.83
N VAL A 437 -10.22 -15.97 30.83
CA VAL A 437 -9.79 -15.69 32.20
C VAL A 437 -10.51 -16.64 33.13
N TYR A 438 -9.75 -17.39 33.93
CA TYR A 438 -10.24 -18.24 34.99
C TYR A 438 -9.98 -17.60 36.35
N ARG A 439 -10.90 -17.79 37.29
CA ARG A 439 -10.77 -17.25 38.65
C ARG A 439 -10.69 -18.40 39.66
N THR A 440 -9.73 -18.33 40.57
CA THR A 440 -9.56 -19.29 41.66
C THR A 440 -9.42 -18.54 42.99
N GLY A 441 -10.55 -18.32 43.68
CA GLY A 441 -10.57 -17.45 44.87
C GLY A 441 -10.28 -16.00 44.49
N ASP A 442 -9.15 -15.48 44.97
CA ASP A 442 -8.70 -14.09 44.71
C ASP A 442 -7.61 -13.99 43.64
N THR A 443 -7.19 -15.12 43.04
CA THR A 443 -6.23 -15.13 41.93
C THR A 443 -6.92 -15.38 40.60
N TYR A 444 -6.31 -14.83 39.54
CA TYR A 444 -6.78 -14.94 38.17
C TYR A 444 -5.73 -15.65 37.32
N GLU A 445 -6.19 -16.49 36.40
CA GLU A 445 -5.36 -17.20 35.45
C GLU A 445 -5.85 -16.88 34.03
N ILE A 446 -5.01 -16.18 33.26
CA ILE A 446 -5.24 -15.92 31.85
C ILE A 446 -4.79 -17.13 31.05
N VAL A 447 -5.64 -17.57 30.14
CA VAL A 447 -5.34 -18.68 29.23
C VAL A 447 -5.49 -18.18 27.81
N ASP A 448 -4.43 -18.32 27.01
CA ASP A 448 -4.43 -18.09 25.57
C ASP A 448 -4.41 -19.45 24.85
N TRP A 449 -5.33 -19.65 23.91
CA TRP A 449 -5.50 -20.92 23.22
C TRP A 449 -4.72 -20.92 21.91
N LYS A 450 -3.81 -21.88 21.75
CA LYS A 450 -3.06 -22.09 20.51
C LYS A 450 -3.56 -23.34 19.79
N THR A 451 -3.95 -23.19 18.52
CA THR A 451 -4.42 -24.28 17.66
C THR A 451 -3.30 -25.02 16.93
N THR A 452 -2.06 -24.50 17.00
CA THR A 452 -0.85 -25.12 16.42
C THR A 452 -0.35 -26.31 17.22
N ARG A 453 0.51 -27.12 16.59
CA ARG A 453 1.21 -28.25 17.23
C ARG A 453 2.55 -27.85 17.86
N HIS A 454 3.18 -26.78 17.36
CA HIS A 454 4.52 -26.35 17.77
C HIS A 454 4.49 -25.25 18.84
N ARG A 455 5.48 -25.27 19.75
CA ARG A 455 5.60 -24.31 20.86
C ARG A 455 6.31 -23.02 20.44
N THR A 456 5.73 -22.28 19.51
CA THR A 456 6.33 -21.06 18.95
C THR A 456 5.72 -19.77 19.53
N ALA A 457 4.87 -19.87 20.55
CA ALA A 457 4.16 -18.72 21.09
C ALA A 457 5.10 -17.80 21.89
N ASP A 458 5.14 -16.52 21.53
CA ASP A 458 5.94 -15.51 22.19
C ASP A 458 5.39 -15.20 23.61
N PRO A 459 6.18 -15.41 24.69
CA PRO A 459 5.78 -15.05 26.05
C PRO A 459 5.39 -13.58 26.25
N LEU A 460 5.85 -12.67 25.39
CA LEU A 460 5.46 -11.25 25.43
C LEU A 460 3.95 -11.07 25.29
N GLN A 461 3.26 -11.92 24.54
CA GLN A 461 1.81 -11.85 24.36
C GLN A 461 1.09 -12.00 25.71
N LEU A 462 1.47 -13.03 26.48
CA LEU A 462 0.91 -13.27 27.81
C LEU A 462 1.29 -12.17 28.81
N ALA A 463 2.47 -11.56 28.66
CA ALA A 463 2.88 -10.44 29.51
C ALA A 463 1.96 -9.22 29.32
N VAL A 464 1.62 -8.90 28.05
CA VAL A 464 0.67 -7.83 27.71
C VAL A 464 -0.72 -8.14 28.27
N TYR A 465 -1.21 -9.37 28.11
CA TYR A 465 -2.52 -9.77 28.61
C TYR A 465 -2.60 -9.73 30.15
N ARG A 466 -1.56 -10.23 30.82
CA ARG A 466 -1.43 -10.18 32.27
C ARG A 466 -1.45 -8.73 32.77
N LEU A 467 -0.66 -7.86 32.14
CA LEU A 467 -0.63 -6.44 32.50
C LEU A 467 -1.99 -5.79 32.27
N ALA A 468 -2.63 -6.05 31.12
CA ALA A 468 -3.93 -5.50 30.79
C ALA A 468 -5.01 -5.89 31.80
N TRP A 469 -5.07 -7.18 32.18
CA TRP A 469 -6.04 -7.64 33.16
C TRP A 469 -5.81 -7.04 34.55
N ALA A 470 -4.55 -6.98 34.97
CA ALA A 470 -4.16 -6.41 36.26
C ALA A 470 -4.49 -4.92 36.36
N GLU A 471 -4.21 -4.13 35.32
CA GLU A 471 -4.53 -2.69 35.28
C GLU A 471 -6.04 -2.44 35.31
N LEU A 472 -6.80 -3.16 34.47
CA LEU A 472 -8.25 -2.98 34.36
C LEU A 472 -9.00 -3.32 35.64
N HIS A 473 -8.46 -4.20 36.47
CA HIS A 473 -9.08 -4.66 37.72
C HIS A 473 -8.36 -4.17 38.98
N GLU A 474 -7.38 -3.27 38.84
CA GLU A 474 -6.58 -2.72 39.95
C GLU A 474 -5.94 -3.80 40.83
N LEU A 475 -5.42 -4.87 40.21
CA LEU A 475 -4.79 -6.00 40.88
C LEU A 475 -3.27 -5.90 40.84
N PRO A 476 -2.56 -6.43 41.87
CA PRO A 476 -1.13 -6.60 41.77
C PRO A 476 -0.79 -7.71 40.76
N LEU A 477 0.35 -7.58 40.05
CA LEU A 477 0.72 -8.49 38.95
C LEU A 477 0.95 -9.93 39.41
N ASP A 478 1.25 -10.16 40.69
CA ASP A 478 1.41 -11.49 41.30
C ASP A 478 0.09 -12.22 41.52
N ALA A 479 -1.04 -11.51 41.52
CA ALA A 479 -2.39 -12.09 41.60
C ALA A 479 -2.89 -12.64 40.25
N VAL A 480 -2.17 -12.37 39.14
CA VAL A 480 -2.55 -12.77 37.78
C VAL A 480 -1.48 -13.65 37.16
N THR A 481 -1.79 -14.93 36.95
CA THR A 481 -0.95 -15.86 36.18
C THR A 481 -1.38 -15.91 34.72
N ALA A 482 -0.50 -16.35 33.83
CA ALA A 482 -0.81 -16.47 32.41
C ALA A 482 -0.22 -17.77 31.84
N THR A 483 -0.98 -18.45 30.99
CA THR A 483 -0.70 -19.81 30.53
C THR A 483 -1.08 -19.95 29.05
N PHE A 484 -0.23 -20.60 28.25
CA PHE A 484 -0.61 -21.05 26.92
C PHE A 484 -1.22 -22.46 27.00
N LEU A 485 -2.33 -22.68 26.31
CA LEU A 485 -2.92 -24.01 26.11
C LEU A 485 -2.83 -24.39 24.64
N TYR A 486 -2.04 -25.41 24.32
CA TYR A 486 -1.96 -25.99 22.98
C TYR A 486 -3.09 -27.01 22.82
N VAL A 487 -4.16 -26.62 22.13
CA VAL A 487 -5.45 -27.35 22.13
C VAL A 487 -5.31 -28.77 21.59
N ARG A 488 -4.56 -28.95 20.50
CA ARG A 488 -4.40 -30.27 19.85
C ARG A 488 -3.69 -31.29 20.75
N THR A 489 -2.63 -30.85 21.44
CA THR A 489 -1.83 -31.72 22.32
C THR A 489 -2.40 -31.80 23.73
N GLY A 490 -3.21 -30.81 24.13
CA GLY A 490 -3.69 -30.61 25.49
C GLY A 490 -2.62 -30.14 26.47
N GLU A 491 -1.47 -29.69 25.96
CA GLU A 491 -0.35 -29.27 26.78
C GLU A 491 -0.50 -27.82 27.27
N THR A 492 -0.09 -27.57 28.51
CA THR A 492 -0.10 -26.24 29.13
C THR A 492 1.32 -25.75 29.38
N VAL A 493 1.66 -24.58 28.84
CA VAL A 493 2.96 -23.94 29.05
C VAL A 493 2.77 -22.72 29.95
N HIS A 494 3.46 -22.74 31.10
CA HIS A 494 3.49 -21.65 32.07
C HIS A 494 4.85 -20.94 32.00
N PRO A 495 4.95 -19.74 31.40
CA PRO A 495 6.19 -19.00 31.37
C PRO A 495 6.64 -18.59 32.79
N GLN A 496 7.90 -18.88 33.15
CA GLN A 496 8.41 -18.65 34.51
C GLN A 496 8.69 -17.16 34.79
N ARG A 497 9.07 -16.40 33.76
CA ARG A 497 9.30 -14.95 33.85
C ARG A 497 8.54 -14.29 32.70
N LEU A 498 7.61 -13.42 33.05
CA LEU A 498 6.89 -12.57 32.11
C LEU A 498 7.28 -11.12 32.42
N PRO A 499 7.57 -10.29 31.42
CA PRO A 499 7.97 -8.91 31.67
C PRO A 499 6.89 -8.07 32.36
N GLY A 500 7.35 -7.10 33.15
CA GLY A 500 6.51 -6.10 33.79
C GLY A 500 6.25 -4.89 32.90
N ARG A 501 5.51 -3.90 33.42
CA ARG A 501 5.21 -2.66 32.68
C ARG A 501 6.48 -1.97 32.16
N ALA A 502 7.46 -1.74 33.02
CA ALA A 502 8.67 -0.99 32.67
C ALA A 502 9.48 -1.68 31.55
N GLU A 503 9.50 -3.01 31.52
CA GLU A 503 10.19 -3.77 30.47
C GLU A 503 9.42 -3.72 29.14
N LEU A 504 8.09 -3.81 29.17
CA LEU A 504 7.25 -3.64 27.98
C LEU A 504 7.32 -2.20 27.42
N GLU A 505 7.42 -1.19 28.28
CA GLU A 505 7.61 0.21 27.87
C GLU A 505 8.99 0.43 27.25
N ARG A 506 10.04 -0.27 27.71
CA ARG A 506 11.39 -0.18 27.13
C ARG A 506 11.44 -0.70 25.71
N ILE A 507 10.79 -1.82 25.44
CA ILE A 507 10.65 -2.40 24.08
C ILE A 507 10.01 -1.38 23.13
N LEU A 508 9.03 -0.62 23.61
CA LEU A 508 8.34 0.42 22.84
C LEU A 508 9.14 1.71 22.62
N LEU A 509 10.17 1.96 23.43
CA LEU A 509 10.99 3.16 23.39
C LEU A 509 12.35 2.93 22.72
N GLU A 510 12.64 1.70 22.24
CA GLU A 510 13.92 1.32 21.63
C GLU A 510 15.15 1.64 22.51
N GLU A 511 14.98 1.63 23.84
CA GLU A 511 16.10 1.86 24.76
C GLU A 511 16.94 0.57 24.90
N PRO A 512 18.26 0.60 24.65
CA PRO A 512 19.12 -0.57 24.76
C PRO A 512 19.18 -1.10 26.20
N ASP A 513 19.28 -2.43 26.33
CA ASP A 513 19.34 -3.12 27.62
C ASP A 513 20.66 -2.78 28.34
N PRO A 514 20.65 -2.35 29.62
CA PRO A 514 21.88 -1.97 30.32
C PRO A 514 22.83 -3.15 30.62
N ASP A 515 22.38 -4.40 30.43
CA ASP A 515 23.13 -5.62 30.74
C ASP A 515 23.73 -6.34 29.50
N GLY A 516 23.66 -5.73 28.31
CA GLY A 516 24.31 -6.24 27.09
C GLY A 516 25.62 -5.50 26.78
N GLY A 517 26.68 -5.78 27.55
CA GLY A 517 28.04 -5.28 27.33
C GLY A 517 28.91 -6.20 26.46
#